data_AF-N0BDU9-F1
#
_entry.id   AF-N0BDU9-F1
#
_cell.length_a   1.000
_cell.length_b   1.000
_cell.length_c   1.000
_cell.angle_alpha   90.00
_cell.angle_beta   90.00
_cell.angle_gamma   90.00
#
_symmetry.space_group_name_H-M   'P 1'
#
loop_
_entity.id
_entity.type
_entity.pdbx_description
1 polymer ?
#
loop_
_entity_poly.entity_id
_entity_poly.type
_entity_poly.pdbx_seq_one_letter_code
_entity_poly.pdbx_strand_id
1 'polypeptide(L)' 'MADTVRQAVEAGEYASTSEVVRDALRLWESRRQLRERDVELLRQRWDAGKASGIAGPLNMKALIADERAKDAKKARKRG' A
#
# COMPACT_ATOMS: atom_id res chain seq x y z
N MET A 1 -15.48 17.00 18.27
CA MET A 1 -15.69 17.05 16.81
C MET A 1 -16.40 18.33 16.38
N ALA A 2 -17.57 18.66 16.93
CA ALA A 2 -18.27 19.91 16.59
C ALA A 2 -17.42 21.17 16.80
N ASP A 3 -16.62 21.24 17.87
CA ASP A 3 -15.73 22.39 18.13
C ASP A 3 -14.60 22.49 17.10
N THR A 4 -13.97 21.37 16.73
CA THR A 4 -12.93 21.33 15.69
C THR A 4 -13.47 21.76 14.34
N VAL A 5 -14.69 21.34 13.99
CA VAL A 5 -15.35 21.74 12.74
C VAL A 5 -15.68 23.23 12.75
N ARG A 6 -16.17 23.77 13.88
CA ARG A 6 -16.41 25.21 14.04
C ARG A 6 -15.12 26.01 13.91
N GLN A 7 -14.04 25.59 14.58
CA GLN A 7 -12.74 26.24 14.50
C GLN A 7 -12.20 26.29 13.06
N ALA A 8 -12.33 25.21 12.29
CA ALA A 8 -11.88 25.18 10.89
C ALA A 8 -12.67 26.16 10.01
N VAL A 9 -13.96 26.35 10.28
CA VAL A 9 -14.79 27.34 9.58
C VAL A 9 -14.44 28.76 10.04
N GLU A 10 -14.29 29.00 11.35
CA GLU A 10 -13.91 30.29 11.93
C GLU A 10 -12.51 30.75 11.48
N ALA A 11 -11.58 29.81 11.29
CA ALA A 11 -10.26 30.05 10.73
C ALA A 11 -10.27 30.34 9.21
N GLY A 12 -11.42 30.17 8.55
CA GLY A 12 -11.57 30.40 7.11
C GLY A 12 -11.03 29.27 6.23
N GLU A 13 -10.68 28.11 6.82
CA GLU A 13 -10.23 26.93 6.06
C GLU A 13 -11.36 26.31 5.24
N TYR A 14 -12.60 26.47 5.71
CA TYR A 14 -13.82 26.02 5.03
C TYR A 14 -14.91 27.09 5.13
N ALA A 15 -15.71 27.25 4.09
CA ALA A 15 -16.81 28.23 4.04
C ALA A 15 -18.02 27.82 4.89
N SER A 16 -18.16 26.53 5.23
CA SER A 16 -19.26 26.04 6.06
C SER A 16 -18.98 24.67 6.68
N THR A 17 -19.71 24.34 7.74
CA THR A 17 -19.76 22.99 8.33
C THR A 17 -20.11 21.92 7.30
N SER A 18 -21.02 22.20 6.37
CA SER A 18 -21.42 21.25 5.30
C SER A 18 -20.29 20.98 4.30
N GLU A 19 -19.38 21.93 4.11
CA GLU A 19 -18.18 21.71 3.31
C GLU A 19 -17.21 20.76 4.00
N VAL A 20 -16.95 20.97 5.30
CA VAL A 20 -16.10 20.08 6.11
C VAL A 20 -16.61 18.63 6.07
N VAL A 21 -17.93 18.45 6.21
CA VAL A 21 -18.54 17.11 6.16
C VAL A 21 -18.38 16.47 4.78
N ARG A 22 -18.63 17.22 3.70
CA ARG A 22 -18.46 16.70 2.33
C ARG A 22 -17.02 16.31 2.05
N ASP A 23 -16.07 17.13 2.50
CA ASP A 23 -14.64 16.85 2.33
C ASP A 23 -14.20 15.60 3.12
N ALA A 24 -14.62 15.50 4.38
CA ALA A 24 -14.38 14.32 5.21
C ALA A 24 -14.97 13.04 4.59
N LEU A 25 -16.18 13.11 4.01
CA LEU A 25 -16.82 11.98 3.33
C LEU A 25 -16.05 11.58 2.06
N ARG A 26 -15.57 12.54 1.25
CA ARG A 26 -14.72 12.24 0.09
C ARG A 26 -13.43 11.55 0.49
N LEU A 27 -12.78 12.05 1.54
CA LEU A 27 -11.56 11.44 2.09
C LEU A 27 -11.83 10.01 2.60
N TRP A 28 -12.95 9.82 3.31
CA TRP A 28 -13.35 8.51 3.81
C TRP A 28 -13.59 7.51 2.67
N GLU A 29 -14.31 7.93 1.64
CA GLU A 29 -14.61 7.11 0.46
C GLU A 29 -13.33 6.75 -0.31
N SER A 30 -12.44 7.73 -0.55
CA SER A 30 -11.13 7.49 -1.19
C SER A 30 -10.31 6.45 -0.42
N ARG A 31 -10.22 6.56 0.90
CA ARG A 31 -9.52 5.57 1.75
C ARG A 31 -10.17 4.20 1.66
N ARG A 32 -11.48 4.13 1.51
CA ARG A 32 -12.20 2.86 1.37
C ARG A 32 -11.87 2.19 0.04
N GLN A 33 -11.89 2.94 -1.05
CA GLN A 33 -11.52 2.44 -2.37
C GLN A 33 -10.07 1.94 -2.40
N LEU A 34 -9.14 2.67 -1.76
CA LEU A 34 -7.75 2.21 -1.63
C LEU A 34 -7.65 0.89 -0.85
N ARG A 35 -8.33 0.79 0.30
CA ARG A 35 -8.36 -0.46 1.07
C ARG A 35 -8.91 -1.64 0.28
N GLU A 36 -9.99 -1.43 -0.48
CA GLU A 36 -10.58 -2.49 -1.31
C GLU A 36 -9.60 -2.97 -2.38
N ARG A 37 -8.86 -2.05 -3.00
CA ARG A 37 -7.79 -2.39 -3.97
C ARG A 37 -6.62 -3.13 -3.33
N ASP A 38 -6.20 -2.71 -2.14
CA ASP A 38 -5.10 -3.35 -1.40
C ASP A 38 -5.45 -4.79 -1.01
N VAL A 39 -6.67 -4.99 -0.51
CA VAL A 39 -7.17 -6.33 -0.16
C VAL A 39 -7.24 -7.22 -1.39
N GLU A 40 -7.73 -6.70 -2.52
CA GLU A 40 -7.78 -7.43 -3.78
C GLU A 40 -6.38 -7.84 -4.27
N LEU A 41 -5.42 -6.92 -4.21
CA LEU A 41 -4.03 -7.20 -4.57
C LEU A 41 -3.39 -8.26 -3.66
N LEU A 42 -3.67 -8.22 -2.35
CA LEU A 42 -3.18 -9.22 -1.41
C LEU A 42 -3.78 -10.62 -1.71
N ARG A 43 -5.08 -10.70 -2.02
CA ARG A 43 -5.72 -11.96 -2.43
C ARG A 43 -5.10 -12.52 -3.69
N GLN A 44 -4.91 -11.70 -4.71
CA GLN A 44 -4.27 -12.12 -5.96
C GLN A 44 -2.86 -12.67 -5.74
N ARG A 45 -2.04 -12.00 -4.90
CA ARG A 45 -0.70 -12.50 -4.57
C ARG A 45 -0.73 -13.78 -3.75
N TRP A 46 -1.68 -13.90 -2.83
CA TRP A 46 -1.87 -15.13 -2.06
C TRP A 46 -2.23 -16.30 -2.97
N ASP A 47 -3.19 -16.13 -3.85
CA ASP A 47 -3.61 -17.19 -4.78
C ASP A 47 -2.51 -17.54 -5.78
N ALA A 48 -1.75 -16.55 -6.27
CA ALA A 48 -0.56 -16.80 -7.08
C ALA A 48 0.50 -17.60 -6.31
N GLY A 49 0.72 -17.28 -5.03
CA GLY A 49 1.64 -18.03 -4.17
C GLY A 49 1.18 -19.47 -3.95
N LYS A 50 -0.11 -19.70 -3.66
CA LYS A 50 -0.68 -21.05 -3.55
C LYS A 50 -0.56 -21.85 -4.85
N ALA A 51 -0.71 -21.19 -6.00
CA ALA A 51 -0.57 -21.81 -7.31
C ALA A 51 0.89 -22.05 -7.73
N SER A 52 1.87 -21.47 -7.03
CA SER A 52 3.30 -21.56 -7.37
C SER A 52 3.96 -22.92 -7.07
N GLY A 53 3.21 -23.87 -6.51
CA GLY A 53 3.66 -25.22 -6.22
C GLY A 53 3.89 -25.48 -4.72
N ILE A 54 4.60 -26.56 -4.42
CA ILE A 54 4.81 -27.01 -3.03
C ILE A 54 5.94 -26.18 -2.41
N ALA A 55 5.66 -25.54 -1.28
CA ALA A 55 6.67 -24.83 -0.52
C ALA A 55 7.74 -25.78 0.03
N GLY A 56 9.02 -25.45 -0.20
CA GLY A 56 10.17 -26.18 0.33
C GLY A 56 10.83 -25.50 1.54
N PRO A 57 11.86 -26.12 2.13
CA PRO A 57 12.61 -25.53 3.25
C PRO A 57 13.26 -24.19 2.87
N LEU A 58 13.16 -23.20 3.77
CA LEU A 58 13.70 -21.86 3.56
C LEU A 58 15.12 -21.74 4.15
N ASN A 59 16.12 -21.49 3.29
CA ASN A 59 17.48 -21.14 3.72
C ASN A 59 17.87 -19.74 3.24
N MET A 60 17.72 -18.74 4.12
CA MET A 60 17.98 -17.34 3.78
C MET A 60 19.44 -17.06 3.43
N LYS A 61 20.40 -17.76 4.06
CA LYS A 61 21.84 -17.56 3.77
C LYS A 61 22.17 -18.00 2.34
N ALA A 62 21.67 -19.17 1.93
CA ALA A 62 21.86 -19.68 0.58
C ALA A 62 21.18 -18.79 -0.47
N LEU A 63 19.96 -18.33 -0.18
CA LEU A 63 19.21 -17.43 -1.07
C LEU A 63 19.97 -16.12 -1.32
N ILE A 64 20.46 -15.46 -0.26
CA ILE A 64 21.22 -14.20 -0.38
C ILE A 64 22.51 -14.41 -1.18
N ALA A 65 23.22 -15.53 -0.98
CA ALA A 65 24.43 -15.84 -1.71
C ALA A 65 24.17 -16.03 -3.22
N ASP A 66 23.09 -16.74 -3.57
CA ASP A 66 22.68 -16.96 -4.97
C ASP A 66 22.30 -15.65 -5.66
N GLU A 67 21.51 -14.79 -5.01
CA GLU A 67 21.14 -13.47 -5.57
C GLU A 67 22.38 -12.60 -5.82
N ARG A 68 23.32 -12.52 -4.87
CA ARG A 68 24.59 -11.78 -5.05
C ARG A 68 25.42 -12.33 -6.22
N ALA A 69 25.45 -13.64 -6.39
CA ALA A 69 26.15 -14.27 -7.51
C ALA A 69 25.49 -13.96 -8.86
N LYS A 70 24.15 -13.91 -8.92
CA LYS A 70 23.40 -13.49 -10.12
C LYS A 70 23.70 -12.05 -10.49
N ASP A 71 23.73 -11.15 -9.52
CA ASP A 71 24.03 -9.73 -9.76
C ASP A 71 25.46 -9.52 -10.25
N ALA A 72 26.44 -10.21 -9.66
CA ALA A 72 27.84 -10.16 -10.12
C ALA A 72 27.98 -10.67 -11.57
N LYS A 73 27.27 -11.74 -11.93
CA LYS A 73 27.24 -12.25 -13.32
C LYS A 73 26.60 -11.25 -14.28
N LYS A 74 25.51 -10.59 -13.88
CA LYS A 74 24.88 -9.53 -14.69
C LYS A 74 25.80 -8.34 -14.89
N ALA A 75 26.53 -7.91 -13.86
CA ALA A 75 27.49 -6.80 -13.95
C ALA A 75 28.61 -7.13 -14.94
N ARG A 76 29.18 -8.34 -14.87
CA ARG A 76 30.23 -8.80 -15.79
C ARG A 76 29.75 -8.94 -17.25
N LYS A 77 28.46 -9.19 -17.49
CA LYS A 77 27.89 -9.28 -18.84
C LYS A 77 27.62 -7.90 -19.47
N ARG A 78 27.59 -6.84 -18.67
CA ARG A 78 27.24 -5.47 -19.09
C ARG A 78 28.46 -4.57 -19.31
N GLY A 79 29.65 -4.98 -18.87
CA GLY A 79 30.94 -4.34 -19.18
C GLY A 79 31.70 -5.15 -20.22
#